data_AF-A0A3D0NQU4-F1
#
_entry.id   AF-A0A3D0NQU4-F1
#
_cell.length_a   1.000
_cell.length_b   1.000
_cell.length_c   1.000
_cell.angle_alpha   90.00
_cell.angle_beta   90.00
_cell.angle_gamma   90.00
#
_symmetry.space_group_name_H-M   'P 1'
#
loop_
_entity.id
_entity.type
_entity.pdbx_description
1 polymer ?
#
loop_
_entity_poly.entity_id
_entity_poly.type
_entity_poly.pdbx_seq_one_letter_code
_entity_poly.pdbx_strand_id
1 'polypeptide(L)'
;APDPLSPLPARVFAGPELRQPPQSSSGEDNAVVIALGTEADDDLARLRAGEATSLVLLSATAMGLASCPVTEPLEIAETRAAVRADVFGNAGYPQMLVRIGWAPVNADPLPTTPRRPLTEVIEWVGAPDPIRP
;
A
#
# COMPACT_ATOMS: atom_id res chain seq x y z
N ALA A 1 -13.36 11.53 12.82
CA ALA A 1 -13.53 10.35 11.94
C ALA A 1 -14.08 10.84 10.60
N PRO A 2 -13.75 10.22 9.46
CA PRO A 2 -14.29 10.62 8.16
C PRO A 2 -15.82 10.55 8.16
N ASP A 3 -16.47 11.50 7.50
CA ASP A 3 -17.93 11.48 7.31
C ASP A 3 -18.30 10.45 6.23
N PRO A 4 -19.00 9.35 6.59
CA PRO A 4 -19.40 8.32 5.63
C PRO A 4 -20.44 8.81 4.61
N LEU A 5 -21.07 9.96 4.85
CA LEU A 5 -22.05 10.57 3.93
C LEU A 5 -21.43 11.65 3.03
N SER A 6 -20.11 11.88 3.12
CA SER A 6 -19.40 12.78 2.21
C SER A 6 -19.50 12.26 0.77
N PRO A 7 -19.72 13.14 -0.23
CA PRO A 7 -19.68 12.76 -1.65
C PRO A 7 -18.38 12.07 -2.08
N LEU A 8 -17.30 12.32 -1.34
CA LEU A 8 -16.04 11.60 -1.39
C LEU A 8 -15.68 11.17 0.04
N PRO A 9 -16.05 9.96 0.47
CA PRO A 9 -15.69 9.48 1.78
C PRO A 9 -14.17 9.29 1.83
N ALA A 10 -13.49 9.98 2.74
CA ALA A 10 -12.07 9.77 2.94
C ALA A 10 -11.83 8.33 3.40
N ARG A 11 -10.75 7.72 2.90
CA ARG A 11 -10.41 6.32 3.18
C ARG A 11 -10.31 6.13 4.70
N VAL A 12 -11.15 5.23 5.23
CA VAL A 12 -11.17 4.94 6.67
C VAL A 12 -10.10 3.90 6.96
N PHE A 13 -9.04 4.31 7.64
CA PHE A 13 -8.03 3.39 8.18
C PHE A 13 -8.34 3.04 9.63
N ALA A 14 -8.12 1.79 10.02
CA ALA A 14 -8.26 1.37 11.41
C ALA A 14 -7.10 1.97 12.25
N GLY A 15 -7.42 2.93 13.13
CA GLY A 15 -6.42 3.64 13.92
C GLY A 15 -5.49 4.53 13.06
N PRO A 16 -6.03 5.58 12.41
CA PRO A 16 -5.29 6.36 11.41
C PRO A 16 -4.17 7.22 12.01
N GLU A 17 -4.14 7.35 13.33
CA GLU A 17 -3.13 8.14 14.03
C GLU A 17 -1.92 7.27 14.38
N LEU A 18 -0.80 7.55 13.71
CA LEU A 18 0.51 7.08 14.13
C LEU A 18 1.19 8.20 14.92
N ARG A 19 1.50 7.95 16.20
CA ARG A 19 2.27 8.92 16.99
C ARG A 19 3.69 8.98 16.45
N GLN A 20 4.13 10.17 16.09
CA GLN A 20 5.53 10.41 15.78
C GLN A 20 6.38 10.30 17.05
N PRO A 21 7.57 9.67 16.98
CA PRO A 21 8.51 9.69 18.09
C PRO A 21 8.85 11.12 18.49
N PRO A 22 9.04 11.40 19.79
CA PRO A 22 9.51 12.70 20.25
C PRO A 22 10.78 13.10 19.50
N GLN A 23 10.89 14.37 19.12
CA GLN A 23 12.03 14.93 18.37
C GLN A 23 12.18 14.46 16.91
N SER A 24 11.24 13.68 16.36
CA SER A 24 11.14 13.48 14.90
C SER A 24 10.31 14.60 14.26
N SER A 25 10.82 15.22 13.20
CA SER A 25 10.06 16.20 12.39
C SER A 25 9.53 15.51 11.12
N SER A 26 8.29 15.81 10.72
CA SER A 26 7.73 15.26 9.46
C SER A 26 8.45 15.79 8.21
N GLY A 27 9.23 16.87 8.34
CA GLY A 27 10.03 17.45 7.27
C GLY A 27 11.34 16.69 6.97
N GLU A 28 11.75 15.77 7.84
CA GLU A 28 12.97 14.95 7.69
C GLU A 28 12.61 13.51 7.29
N ASP A 29 11.69 13.35 6.35
CA ASP A 29 11.42 12.06 5.73
C ASP A 29 12.59 11.68 4.79
N ASN A 30 13.52 10.86 5.29
CA ASN A 30 14.66 10.37 4.52
C ASN A 30 14.33 9.13 3.67
N ALA A 31 13.04 8.81 3.49
CA ALA A 31 12.62 7.71 2.62
C ALA A 31 12.77 8.08 1.14
N VAL A 32 13.22 7.12 0.34
CA VAL A 32 13.15 7.22 -1.12
C VAL A 32 11.76 6.80 -1.58
N VAL A 33 11.18 7.55 -2.52
CA VAL A 33 9.94 7.16 -3.20
C VAL A 33 10.29 6.35 -4.44
N ILE A 34 9.81 5.11 -4.48
CA ILE A 34 9.91 4.23 -5.64
C ILE A 34 8.58 4.26 -6.38
N ALA A 35 8.61 4.51 -7.69
CA ALA A 35 7.46 4.37 -8.57
C ALA A 35 7.53 3.04 -9.32
N LEU A 36 6.52 2.20 -9.15
CA LEU A 36 6.34 0.96 -9.90
C LEU A 36 5.38 1.20 -11.05
N GLY A 37 5.76 0.75 -12.23
CA GLY A 37 4.94 0.87 -13.43
C GLY A 37 5.00 -0.37 -14.32
N THR A 38 4.07 -0.42 -15.25
CA THR A 38 3.87 -1.53 -16.19
C THR A 38 3.80 -1.02 -17.62
N GLU A 39 4.01 -1.88 -18.60
CA GLU A 39 3.91 -1.51 -20.03
C GLU A 39 2.47 -1.25 -20.48
N ALA A 40 1.49 -1.86 -19.80
CA ALA A 40 0.06 -1.70 -20.05
C ALA A 40 -0.70 -1.30 -18.78
N ASP A 41 -1.99 -0.98 -18.90
CA ASP A 41 -2.86 -0.55 -17.78
C ASP A 41 -4.14 -1.40 -17.63
N ASP A 42 -4.10 -2.62 -18.16
CA ASP A 42 -5.19 -3.59 -18.05
C ASP A 42 -5.18 -4.34 -16.70
N ASP A 43 -6.15 -5.23 -16.51
CA ASP A 43 -6.29 -6.00 -15.26
C ASP A 43 -5.08 -6.91 -14.99
N LEU A 44 -4.48 -7.49 -16.04
CA LEU A 44 -3.32 -8.35 -15.89
C LEU A 44 -2.07 -7.56 -15.49
N ALA A 45 -1.87 -6.39 -16.08
CA ALA A 45 -0.80 -5.48 -15.69
C ALA A 45 -0.95 -5.05 -14.23
N ARG A 46 -2.17 -4.73 -13.78
CA ARG A 46 -2.46 -4.42 -12.37
C ARG A 46 -2.15 -5.59 -11.43
N LEU A 47 -2.48 -6.83 -11.81
CA LEU A 47 -2.13 -8.02 -11.03
C LEU A 47 -0.61 -8.18 -10.89
N ARG A 48 0.11 -8.09 -12.01
CA ARG A 48 1.58 -8.18 -12.04
C ARG A 48 2.24 -7.06 -11.22
N ALA A 49 1.69 -5.86 -11.26
CA ALA A 49 2.15 -4.76 -10.41
C ALA A 49 1.93 -5.06 -8.92
N GLY A 50 0.83 -5.72 -8.55
CA GLY A 50 0.59 -6.22 -7.21
C GLY A 50 1.62 -7.26 -6.76
N GLU A 51 1.95 -8.24 -7.62
CA GLU A 51 3.00 -9.25 -7.36
C GLU A 51 4.37 -8.59 -7.17
N ALA A 52 4.74 -7.67 -8.07
CA ALA A 52 5.99 -6.90 -7.97
C ALA A 52 6.03 -6.05 -6.68
N THR A 53 4.91 -5.42 -6.33
CA THR A 53 4.79 -4.65 -5.08
C THR A 53 5.01 -5.56 -3.87
N SER A 54 4.43 -6.76 -3.85
CA SER A 54 4.65 -7.73 -2.77
C SER A 54 6.14 -8.07 -2.61
N LEU A 55 6.83 -8.36 -3.71
CA LEU A 55 8.26 -8.63 -3.70
C LEU A 55 9.08 -7.45 -3.16
N VAL A 56 8.76 -6.23 -3.57
CA VAL A 56 9.43 -5.01 -3.07
C VAL A 56 9.24 -4.86 -1.57
N LEU A 57 8.01 -4.97 -1.08
CA LEU A 57 7.69 -4.79 0.35
C LEU A 57 8.35 -5.87 1.22
N LEU A 58 8.29 -7.14 0.79
CA LEU A 58 8.91 -8.25 1.51
C LEU A 58 10.44 -8.14 1.50
N SER A 59 11.04 -7.71 0.39
CA SER A 59 12.49 -7.49 0.29
C SER A 59 12.94 -6.36 1.20
N ALA A 60 12.23 -5.22 1.20
CA ALA A 60 12.48 -4.12 2.11
C ALA A 60 12.41 -4.58 3.58
N THR A 61 11.38 -5.35 3.91
CA THR A 61 11.19 -5.92 5.26
C THR A 61 12.35 -6.83 5.66
N ALA A 62 12.79 -7.72 4.75
CA ALA A 62 13.93 -8.61 4.99
C ALA A 62 15.26 -7.86 5.20
N MET A 63 15.40 -6.67 4.60
CA MET A 63 16.54 -5.77 4.80
C MET A 63 16.40 -4.86 6.04
N GLY A 64 15.32 -4.98 6.81
CA GLY A 64 15.07 -4.14 7.99
C GLY A 64 14.64 -2.70 7.65
N LEU A 65 14.16 -2.46 6.43
CA LEU A 65 13.63 -1.16 6.00
C LEU A 65 12.14 -1.05 6.31
N ALA A 66 11.72 0.16 6.65
CA ALA A 66 10.31 0.53 6.70
C ALA A 66 9.80 0.83 5.29
N SER A 67 8.55 0.47 5.02
CA SER A 67 7.89 0.72 3.74
C SER A 67 6.47 1.25 3.92
N CYS A 68 6.07 2.21 3.10
CA CYS A 68 4.73 2.80 3.11
C CYS A 68 4.21 2.95 1.68
N PRO A 69 3.25 2.11 1.23
CA PRO A 69 2.56 2.30 -0.04
C PRO A 69 1.76 3.62 -0.05
N VAL A 70 1.76 4.30 -1.19
CA VAL A 70 1.06 5.58 -1.42
C VAL A 70 0.37 5.49 -2.78
N THR A 71 -0.97 5.38 -2.79
CA THR A 71 -1.74 5.17 -4.03
C THR A 71 -2.68 6.32 -4.34
N GLU A 72 -3.02 7.14 -3.36
CA GLU A 72 -3.94 8.27 -3.50
C GLU A 72 -3.55 9.25 -4.62
N PRO A 73 -2.26 9.60 -4.83
CA PRO A 73 -1.87 10.48 -5.94
C PRO A 73 -2.19 9.88 -7.31
N LEU A 74 -2.22 8.55 -7.45
CA LEU A 74 -2.50 7.87 -8.71
C LEU A 74 -4.00 7.76 -9.01
N GLU A 75 -4.87 8.10 -8.05
CA GLU A 75 -6.33 8.09 -8.24
C GLU A 75 -6.84 9.37 -8.91
N ILE A 76 -6.00 10.42 -8.93
CA ILE A 76 -6.29 11.68 -9.62
C ILE A 76 -5.72 11.59 -11.04
N ALA A 77 -6.58 11.62 -12.05
CA ALA A 77 -6.19 11.42 -13.45
C ALA A 77 -5.07 12.38 -13.91
N GLU A 78 -5.14 13.66 -13.53
CA GLU A 78 -4.12 14.65 -13.86
C GLU A 78 -2.77 14.34 -13.19
N THR A 79 -2.77 14.08 -11.87
CA THR A 79 -1.57 13.71 -11.12
C THR A 79 -0.94 12.43 -11.66
N ARG A 80 -1.76 11.42 -11.99
CA ARG A 80 -1.31 10.17 -12.59
C ARG A 80 -0.67 10.39 -13.96
N ALA A 81 -1.25 11.27 -14.79
CA ALA A 81 -0.70 11.63 -16.09
C ALA A 81 0.65 12.35 -15.96
N ALA A 82 0.79 13.25 -14.98
CA ALA A 82 2.06 13.91 -14.68
C ALA A 82 3.13 12.88 -14.28
N VAL A 83 2.84 11.97 -13.35
CA VAL A 83 3.78 10.89 -12.97
C VAL A 83 4.17 10.04 -14.18
N ARG A 84 3.21 9.69 -15.05
CA ARG A 84 3.48 8.94 -16.28
C ARG A 84 4.45 9.67 -17.21
N ALA A 85 4.26 10.98 -17.41
CA ALA A 85 5.11 11.77 -18.27
C ALA A 85 6.50 11.97 -17.64
N ASP A 86 6.54 12.44 -16.40
CA ASP A 86 7.75 12.96 -15.77
C ASP A 86 8.65 11.86 -15.20
N VAL A 87 8.06 10.75 -14.73
CA VAL A 87 8.80 9.63 -14.11
C VAL A 87 9.00 8.48 -15.10
N PHE A 88 8.00 8.18 -15.92
CA PHE A 88 8.01 7.03 -16.85
C PHE A 88 8.24 7.42 -18.31
N GLY A 89 8.43 8.71 -18.63
CA GLY A 89 8.68 9.16 -20.00
C GLY A 89 7.55 8.80 -20.98
N ASN A 90 6.31 8.67 -20.51
CA ASN A 90 5.14 8.16 -21.25
C ASN A 90 5.22 6.71 -21.75
N ALA A 91 6.33 6.00 -21.49
CA ALA A 91 6.56 4.63 -21.96
C ALA A 91 5.96 3.55 -21.04
N GLY A 92 5.58 3.91 -19.81
CA GLY A 92 4.92 3.01 -18.86
C GLY A 92 3.73 3.66 -18.17
N TYR A 93 2.98 2.86 -17.43
CA TYR A 93 1.82 3.27 -16.64
C TYR A 93 2.15 3.14 -15.15
N PRO A 94 2.04 4.22 -14.36
CA PRO A 94 2.25 4.14 -12.92
C PRO A 94 1.14 3.30 -12.26
N GLN A 95 1.55 2.36 -11.41
CA GLN A 95 0.68 1.42 -10.70
C GLN A 95 0.74 1.57 -9.17
N MET A 96 1.91 1.91 -8.62
CA MET A 96 2.12 2.02 -7.17
C MET A 96 3.27 2.99 -6.87
N LEU A 97 3.14 3.82 -5.84
CA LEU A 97 4.27 4.52 -5.24
C LEU A 97 4.55 3.90 -3.86
N VAL A 98 5.82 3.73 -3.51
CA VAL A 98 6.22 3.17 -2.21
C VAL A 98 7.34 4.02 -1.63
N ARG A 99 7.14 4.54 -0.43
CA ARG A 99 8.21 5.13 0.37
C ARG A 99 9.00 4.01 1.04
N ILE A 100 10.32 4.02 0.93
CA ILE A 100 11.21 3.05 1.57
C ILE A 100 12.37 3.76 2.24
N GLY A 101 12.64 3.44 3.50
CA GLY A 101 13.75 4.01 4.26
C GLY A 101 13.93 3.34 5.62
N TRP A 102 14.79 3.91 6.45
CA TRP A 102 14.93 3.45 7.83
C TRP A 102 13.90 4.11 8.72
N ALA A 103 13.25 3.31 9.57
CA ALA A 103 12.47 3.86 10.67
C ALA A 103 13.40 4.62 11.65
N PRO A 104 12.92 5.69 12.29
CA PRO A 104 13.66 6.34 13.38
C PRO A 104 14.05 5.31 14.45
N VAL A 105 15.26 5.43 15.01
CA VAL A 105 15.80 4.48 16.01
C VAL A 105 14.93 4.41 17.28
N ASN A 106 14.21 5.50 17.57
CA ASN A 106 13.30 5.63 18.70
C ASN A 106 11.83 5.36 18.34
N ALA A 107 11.55 4.78 17.17
CA ALA A 107 10.19 4.41 16.80
C ALA A 107 9.77 3.14 17.53
N ASP A 108 8.68 3.24 18.31
CA ASP A 108 8.03 2.06 18.86
C ASP A 108 7.47 1.18 17.73
N PRO A 109 7.43 -0.15 17.89
CA PRO A 109 6.79 -1.03 16.93
C PRO A 109 5.32 -0.63 16.71
N LEU A 110 4.92 -0.58 15.43
CA LEU A 110 3.53 -0.29 15.10
C LEU A 110 2.61 -1.43 15.56
N PRO A 111 1.41 -1.11 16.07
CA PRO A 111 0.43 -2.14 16.38
C PRO A 111 0.05 -2.90 15.11
N THR A 112 -0.16 -4.21 15.23
CA THR A 112 -0.59 -5.04 14.11
C THR A 112 -1.97 -4.59 13.63
N THR A 113 -2.08 -4.24 12.34
CA THR A 113 -3.37 -3.96 11.72
C THR A 113 -4.25 -5.23 11.73
N PRO A 114 -5.55 -5.13 12.03
CA PRO A 114 -6.43 -6.30 12.05
C PRO A 114 -6.52 -6.96 10.66
N ARG A 115 -6.79 -8.27 10.66
CA ARG A 115 -7.03 -9.08 9.46
C ARG A 115 -8.34 -9.85 9.64
N ARG A 116 -9.08 -10.05 8.55
CA ARG A 116 -10.27 -10.91 8.56
C ARG A 116 -9.86 -12.34 8.89
N PRO A 117 -10.66 -13.10 9.65
CA PRO A 117 -10.38 -14.50 9.94
C PRO A 117 -10.41 -15.33 8.64
N LEU A 118 -9.65 -16.42 8.59
CA LEU A 118 -9.54 -17.26 7.39
C LEU A 118 -10.90 -17.82 6.94
N THR A 119 -11.78 -18.15 7.88
CA THR A 119 -13.14 -18.66 7.62
C THR A 119 -14.04 -17.65 6.89
N GLU A 120 -13.67 -16.37 6.88
CA GLU A 120 -14.40 -15.32 6.15
C GLU A 120 -13.86 -15.09 4.73
N VAL A 121 -12.68 -15.65 4.38
CA VAL A 121 -11.97 -15.35 3.12
C VAL A 121 -11.54 -16.58 2.33
N ILE A 122 -11.67 -17.78 2.88
CA ILE A 122 -11.35 -19.06 2.23
C ILE A 122 -12.58 -19.95 2.25
N GLU A 123 -12.93 -20.51 1.09
CA GLU A 123 -13.91 -21.59 0.94
C GLU A 123 -13.19 -22.87 0.51
N TRP A 124 -13.52 -23.99 1.16
CA TRP A 124 -12.98 -25.30 0.80
C TRP A 124 -13.81 -25.92 -0.32
N VAL A 125 -13.22 -26.06 -1.50
CA VAL A 125 -13.88 -26.75 -2.61
C VAL A 125 -13.82 -28.26 -2.36
N GLY A 126 -14.96 -28.87 -2.05
CA GLY A 126 -15.11 -30.33 -1.92
C GLY A 126 -14.92 -30.91 -0.51
N ALA A 127 -14.92 -30.10 0.55
CA ALA A 127 -14.98 -30.63 1.91
C ALA A 127 -16.36 -31.31 2.15
N PRO A 128 -16.41 -32.53 2.73
CA PRO A 128 -17.68 -33.07 3.17
C PRO A 128 -18.29 -32.15 4.23
N ASP A 129 -19.59 -31.92 4.13
CA ASP A 129 -20.38 -31.12 5.05
C ASP A 129 -20.09 -31.54 6.50
N PRO A 130 -19.52 -30.66 7.36
CA PRO A 130 -19.20 -31.02 8.74
C PRO A 130 -20.45 -31.26 9.59
N ILE A 131 -21.66 -30.98 9.05
CA ILE A 131 -22.94 -31.18 9.72
C ILE A 131 -23.89 -31.96 8.81
N ARG A 132 -23.52 -33.19 8.47
CA ARG A 132 -24.50 -34.22 8.10
C ARG A 132 -24.23 -35.50 8.91
N PRO A 133 -25.10 -35.87 9.87
CA PRO A 133 -25.05 -37.20 10.48
C PRO A 133 -25.39 -38.30 9.46
#